data_AF-A0A1F8LRX2-F1
#
_entry.id   AF-A0A1F8LRX2-F1
#
_cell.length_a   1.000
_cell.length_b   1.000
_cell.length_c   1.000
_cell.angle_alpha   90.00
_cell.angle_beta   90.00
_cell.angle_gamma   90.00
#
_symmetry.space_group_name_H-M   'P 1'
#
loop_
_entity.id
_entity.type
_entity.pdbx_description
1 polymer ?
#
loop_
_entity_poly.entity_id
_entity_poly.type
_entity_poly.pdbx_seq_one_letter_code
_entity_poly.pdbx_strand_id
1 'polypeptide(L)'
;MNISMWRKALQVIPHVSKEEWQKLDVISKWLISTRAAVLIMTFLSGAFAGIFAFRDGKFDLLKWALVTFGLIFSHATNNLLNDYTDFNRGVDQDNYYRSQYGPQPLVHGLFTKRQQLTYAGVTGLIALLMGIILILLTQSWWTLLLLALGVFFVLFYTWPLKYIALGEISVLLVWGPLMIGGGYYVITGDWSWPVVLASLPYALGVTGVIFGKHIDKFEMDKKL
;
A
#
# COMPACT_ATOMS: atom_id res chain seq x y z
N MET A 1 2.53 24.45 6.95
CA MET A 1 2.85 23.23 6.18
C MET A 1 4.16 22.67 6.71
N ASN A 2 4.20 21.45 7.27
CA ASN A 2 5.38 20.95 8.01
C ASN A 2 6.31 20.09 7.12
N ILE A 3 7.03 20.75 6.20
CA ILE A 3 7.89 20.08 5.20
C ILE A 3 8.96 19.19 5.86
N SER A 4 9.50 19.60 7.00
CA SER A 4 10.46 18.79 7.76
C SER A 4 9.86 17.46 8.22
N MET A 5 8.62 17.48 8.70
CA MET A 5 7.92 16.25 9.09
C MET A 5 7.61 15.37 7.89
N TRP A 6 7.28 15.95 6.73
CA TRP A 6 7.04 15.18 5.52
C TRP A 6 8.28 14.39 5.10
N ARG A 7 9.45 15.04 5.07
CA ARG A 7 10.71 14.37 4.79
C ARG A 7 11.00 13.25 5.79
N LYS A 8 10.78 13.51 7.09
CA LYS A 8 10.97 12.49 8.14
C LYS A 8 10.05 11.28 7.93
N ALA A 9 8.76 11.50 7.68
CA ALA A 9 7.77 10.44 7.49
C ALA A 9 7.98 9.60 6.21
N LEU A 10 8.65 10.16 5.21
CA LEU A 10 9.06 9.44 4.00
C LEU A 10 10.32 8.59 4.19
N GLN A 11 11.15 8.90 5.19
CA GLN A 11 12.41 8.20 5.44
C GLN A 11 12.31 7.15 6.53
N VAL A 12 11.52 7.44 7.58
CA VAL A 12 11.37 6.59 8.75
C VAL A 12 9.90 6.57 9.18
N ILE A 13 9.59 5.68 10.11
CA ILE A 13 8.32 5.69 10.83
C ILE A 13 8.51 6.53 12.10
N PRO A 14 8.04 7.78 12.16
CA PRO A 14 8.28 8.63 13.31
C PRO A 14 7.31 8.28 14.46
N HIS A 15 7.85 8.13 15.66
CA HIS A 15 7.07 8.23 16.89
C HIS A 15 6.78 9.71 17.19
N VAL A 16 5.52 10.01 17.47
CA VAL A 16 5.02 11.37 17.72
C VAL A 16 4.15 11.36 18.97
N SER A 17 4.32 12.35 19.84
CA SER A 17 3.49 12.50 21.03
C SER A 17 2.08 12.98 20.67
N LYS A 18 1.10 12.83 21.58
CA LYS A 18 -0.25 13.37 21.37
C LYS A 18 -0.24 14.88 21.13
N GLU A 19 0.61 15.61 21.85
CA GLU A 19 0.74 17.07 21.72
C GLU A 19 1.36 17.47 20.37
N GLU A 20 2.38 16.75 19.93
CA GLU A 20 2.98 16.96 18.61
C GLU A 20 1.97 16.65 17.51
N TRP A 21 1.26 15.52 17.62
CA TRP A 21 0.24 15.09 16.67
C TRP A 21 -0.88 16.11 16.48
N GLN A 22 -1.36 16.75 17.55
CA GLN A 22 -2.40 17.76 17.45
C GLN A 22 -1.97 18.96 16.59
N LYS A 23 -0.67 19.31 16.61
CA LYS A 23 -0.08 20.41 15.83
C LYS A 23 0.20 20.04 14.37
N LEU A 24 0.15 18.75 14.01
CA LEU A 24 0.41 18.31 12.64
C LEU A 24 -0.74 18.64 11.68
N ASP A 25 -0.35 19.05 10.47
CA ASP A 25 -1.27 19.22 9.35
C ASP A 25 -1.82 17.87 8.84
N VAL A 26 -2.88 17.94 8.03
CA VAL A 26 -3.58 16.76 7.49
C VAL A 26 -2.65 15.85 6.68
N ILE A 27 -1.70 16.42 5.93
CA ILE A 27 -0.75 15.66 5.10
C ILE A 27 0.27 14.96 5.99
N SER A 28 0.82 15.65 6.99
CA SER A 28 1.71 15.04 7.99
C SER A 28 1.04 13.85 8.69
N LYS A 29 -0.22 14.02 9.12
CA LYS A 29 -1.00 12.93 9.73
C LYS A 29 -1.23 11.77 8.76
N TRP A 30 -1.56 12.07 7.51
CA TRP A 30 -1.71 11.07 6.45
C TRP A 30 -0.41 10.28 6.26
N LEU A 31 0.72 10.95 6.02
CA LEU A 31 2.02 10.31 5.79
C LEU A 31 2.44 9.38 6.94
N ILE A 32 2.23 9.82 8.17
CA ILE A 32 2.56 9.00 9.35
C ILE A 32 1.60 7.80 9.42
N SER A 33 0.29 8.05 9.40
CA SER A 33 -0.74 7.00 9.54
C SER A 33 -0.72 5.94 8.43
N THR A 34 -0.29 6.29 7.22
CA THR A 34 -0.21 5.36 6.08
C THR A 34 1.11 4.60 6.02
N ARG A 35 2.06 4.90 6.93
CA ARG A 35 3.43 4.37 6.91
C ARG A 35 4.12 4.71 5.59
N ALA A 36 4.16 6.00 5.25
CA ALA A 36 4.64 6.50 3.96
C ALA A 36 6.04 6.02 3.56
N ALA A 37 6.93 5.77 4.52
CA ALA A 37 8.24 5.16 4.28
C ALA A 37 8.17 3.83 3.50
N VAL A 38 7.09 3.06 3.63
CA VAL A 38 6.90 1.79 2.90
C VAL A 38 6.27 2.01 1.51
N LEU A 39 5.61 3.16 1.28
CA LEU A 39 5.00 3.49 -0.02
C LEU A 39 6.05 3.72 -1.12
N ILE A 40 7.32 3.95 -0.76
CA ILE A 40 8.43 4.00 -1.71
C ILE A 40 8.54 2.70 -2.50
N MET A 41 8.26 1.56 -1.87
CA MET A 41 8.26 0.28 -2.55
C MET A 41 7.17 0.32 -3.63
N THR A 42 5.95 0.78 -3.31
CA THR A 42 4.85 0.83 -4.29
C THR A 42 5.18 1.77 -5.45
N PHE A 43 5.84 2.89 -5.16
CA PHE A 43 6.37 3.76 -6.20
C PHE A 43 7.36 3.01 -7.11
N LEU A 44 8.27 2.20 -6.55
CA LEU A 44 9.20 1.40 -7.35
C LEU A 44 8.48 0.41 -8.28
N SER A 45 7.38 -0.25 -7.85
CA SER A 45 6.56 -1.06 -8.76
C SER A 45 6.03 -0.24 -9.94
N GLY A 46 5.47 0.95 -9.67
CA GLY A 46 5.00 1.85 -10.73
C GLY A 46 6.14 2.35 -11.63
N ALA A 47 7.32 2.64 -11.05
CA ALA A 47 8.51 3.02 -11.79
C ALA A 47 9.00 1.90 -12.72
N PHE A 48 9.04 0.65 -12.25
CA PHE A 48 9.40 -0.49 -13.10
C PHE A 48 8.42 -0.69 -14.24
N ALA A 49 7.11 -0.61 -13.98
CA ALA A 49 6.10 -0.65 -15.05
C ALA A 49 6.35 0.44 -16.11
N GLY A 50 6.65 1.67 -15.67
CA GLY A 50 7.03 2.78 -16.54
C GLY A 50 8.31 2.54 -17.33
N ILE A 51 9.36 2.00 -16.69
CA ILE A 51 10.64 1.66 -17.34
C ILE A 51 10.44 0.60 -18.42
N PHE A 52 9.65 -0.44 -18.15
CA PHE A 52 9.34 -1.46 -19.16
C PHE A 52 8.52 -0.88 -20.32
N ALA A 53 7.53 -0.03 -20.02
CA ALA A 53 6.77 0.66 -21.06
C ALA A 53 7.66 1.58 -21.91
N PHE A 54 8.63 2.26 -21.29
CA PHE A 54 9.59 3.12 -21.97
C PHE A 54 10.55 2.31 -22.86
N ARG A 55 11.07 1.19 -22.35
CA ARG A 55 11.90 0.25 -23.13
C ARG A 55 11.19 -0.17 -24.41
N ASP A 56 9.88 -0.39 -24.35
CA ASP A 56 9.08 -0.88 -25.48
C ASP A 56 8.51 0.27 -26.34
N GLY A 57 8.91 1.53 -26.08
CA GLY A 57 8.49 2.70 -26.85
C GLY A 57 7.02 3.09 -26.66
N LYS A 58 6.37 2.60 -25.60
CA LYS A 58 4.93 2.74 -25.33
C LYS A 58 4.62 3.52 -24.05
N PHE A 59 5.61 4.25 -23.53
CA PHE A 59 5.43 5.02 -22.31
C PHE A 59 4.45 6.19 -22.54
N ASP A 60 3.43 6.24 -21.68
CA ASP A 60 2.48 7.34 -21.61
C ASP A 60 2.56 7.93 -20.20
N LEU A 61 2.99 9.19 -20.10
CA LEU A 61 3.23 9.87 -18.83
C LEU A 61 1.95 9.99 -17.99
N LEU A 62 0.79 10.24 -18.62
CA LEU A 62 -0.48 10.41 -17.92
C LEU A 62 -0.94 9.07 -17.34
N LYS A 63 -0.95 8.00 -18.15
CA LYS A 63 -1.32 6.66 -17.68
C LYS A 63 -0.36 6.17 -16.61
N TRP A 64 0.94 6.40 -16.78
CA TRP A 64 1.95 6.05 -15.77
C TRP A 64 1.75 6.79 -14.45
N ALA A 65 1.47 8.09 -14.49
CA ALA A 65 1.20 8.87 -13.29
C ALA A 65 -0.06 8.38 -12.59
N LEU A 66 -1.15 8.19 -13.34
CA LEU A 66 -2.42 7.68 -12.80
C LEU A 66 -2.28 6.30 -12.17
N VAL A 67 -1.58 5.36 -12.82
CA VAL A 67 -1.39 4.02 -12.26
C VAL A 67 -0.47 4.06 -11.04
N THR A 68 0.64 4.80 -11.09
CA THR A 68 1.61 4.87 -9.99
C THR A 68 1.00 5.51 -8.75
N PHE A 69 0.35 6.67 -8.90
CA PHE A 69 -0.31 7.32 -7.77
C PHE A 69 -1.55 6.53 -7.31
N GLY A 70 -2.32 5.94 -8.24
CA GLY A 70 -3.45 5.08 -7.90
C GLY A 70 -3.03 3.91 -7.02
N LEU A 71 -1.90 3.25 -7.35
CA LEU A 71 -1.32 2.19 -6.53
C LEU A 71 -0.84 2.69 -5.15
N ILE A 72 -0.21 3.86 -5.08
CA ILE A 72 0.23 4.47 -3.82
C ILE A 72 -0.98 4.75 -2.90
N PHE A 73 -2.03 5.39 -3.42
CA PHE A 73 -3.26 5.65 -2.65
C PHE A 73 -3.98 4.35 -2.27
N SER A 74 -3.98 3.36 -3.16
CA SER A 74 -4.54 2.02 -2.89
C SER A 74 -3.81 1.32 -1.73
N HIS A 75 -2.48 1.29 -1.75
CA HIS A 75 -1.68 0.71 -0.66
C HIS A 75 -1.81 1.51 0.65
N ALA A 76 -1.80 2.84 0.58
CA ALA A 76 -2.06 3.70 1.75
C ALA A 76 -3.43 3.40 2.38
N THR A 77 -4.47 3.18 1.56
CA THR A 77 -5.81 2.78 2.02
C THR A 77 -5.77 1.43 2.71
N ASN A 78 -5.09 0.44 2.13
CA ASN A 78 -4.91 -0.87 2.74
C ASN A 78 -4.22 -0.77 4.11
N ASN A 79 -3.17 0.04 4.24
CA ASN A 79 -2.48 0.25 5.53
C ASN A 79 -3.44 0.84 6.59
N LEU A 80 -4.28 1.81 6.22
CA LEU A 80 -5.24 2.41 7.15
C LEU A 80 -6.35 1.43 7.58
N LEU A 81 -6.88 0.64 6.63
CA LEU A 81 -7.89 -0.38 6.90
C LEU A 81 -7.31 -1.56 7.70
N ASN A 82 -6.05 -1.90 7.45
CA ASN A 82 -5.31 -2.89 8.21
C ASN A 82 -5.26 -2.53 9.68
N ASP A 83 -4.84 -1.30 9.99
CA ASP A 83 -4.70 -0.83 11.37
C ASP A 83 -6.06 -0.69 12.06
N TYR A 84 -7.09 -0.31 11.31
CA TYR A 84 -8.46 -0.30 11.84
C TYR A 84 -8.97 -1.71 12.20
N THR A 85 -8.72 -2.68 11.33
CA THR A 85 -9.19 -4.06 11.53
C THR A 85 -8.44 -4.72 12.68
N ASP A 86 -7.12 -4.57 12.74
CA ASP A 86 -6.29 -5.16 13.80
C ASP A 86 -6.64 -4.55 15.17
N PHE A 87 -6.88 -3.23 15.22
CA PHE A 87 -7.37 -2.56 16.43
C PHE A 87 -8.72 -3.11 16.91
N ASN A 88 -9.69 -3.27 16.00
CA ASN A 88 -11.02 -3.77 16.35
C ASN A 88 -11.04 -5.23 16.77
N ARG A 89 -10.14 -6.06 16.23
CA ARG A 89 -10.01 -7.47 16.60
C ARG A 89 -9.18 -7.68 17.87
N GLY A 90 -8.65 -6.62 18.47
CA GLY A 90 -7.86 -6.70 19.69
C GLY A 90 -6.44 -7.25 19.50
N VAL A 91 -5.99 -7.47 18.27
CA VAL A 91 -4.66 -8.02 17.96
C VAL A 91 -3.55 -7.05 18.37
N ASP A 92 -3.86 -5.76 18.44
CA ASP A 92 -2.92 -4.70 18.80
C ASP A 92 -2.99 -4.29 20.28
N GLN A 93 -3.88 -4.88 21.10
CA GLN A 93 -3.94 -4.58 22.54
C GLN A 93 -2.79 -5.31 23.25
N ASP A 94 -2.04 -4.61 24.10
CA ASP A 94 -0.89 -5.11 24.90
C ASP A 94 0.34 -5.62 24.11
N ASN A 95 0.42 -5.40 22.80
CA ASN A 95 1.55 -5.84 21.96
C ASN A 95 2.65 -4.76 21.86
N TYR A 96 3.54 -4.71 22.86
CA TYR A 96 4.68 -3.77 22.95
C TYR A 96 5.63 -3.81 21.75
N TYR A 97 5.78 -4.94 21.06
CA TYR A 97 6.67 -5.04 19.89
C TYR A 97 6.02 -4.47 18.62
N ARG A 98 4.70 -4.64 18.40
CA ARG A 98 4.03 -4.05 17.23
C ARG A 98 4.02 -2.51 17.24
N SER A 99 3.95 -1.88 18.41
CA SER A 99 4.06 -0.42 18.55
C SER A 99 5.47 0.12 18.25
N GLN A 100 6.49 -0.76 18.12
CA GLN A 100 7.82 -0.38 17.65
C GLN A 100 7.93 -0.31 16.11
N TYR A 101 7.12 -1.09 15.37
CA TYR A 101 7.20 -1.20 13.90
C TYR A 101 6.28 -0.25 13.12
N GLY A 102 5.48 0.58 13.80
CA GLY A 102 4.45 1.38 13.15
C GLY A 102 3.93 2.48 14.08
N PRO A 103 3.53 3.65 13.55
CA PRO A 103 2.83 4.62 14.35
C PRO A 103 1.39 4.10 14.45
N GLN A 104 1.03 3.36 15.50
CA GLN A 104 -0.32 2.79 15.64
C GLN A 104 -1.30 3.88 16.11
N PRO A 105 -2.00 4.61 15.21
CA PRO A 105 -2.61 5.88 15.58
C PRO A 105 -3.83 5.65 16.47
N LEU A 106 -4.54 4.53 16.30
CA LEU A 106 -5.67 4.14 17.13
C LEU A 106 -5.22 3.66 18.52
N VAL A 107 -4.21 2.80 18.59
CA VAL A 107 -3.67 2.25 19.86
C VAL A 107 -3.15 3.36 20.76
N HIS A 108 -2.42 4.33 20.17
CA HIS A 108 -1.89 5.46 20.92
C HIS A 108 -2.89 6.61 21.11
N GLY A 109 -4.13 6.46 20.63
CA GLY A 109 -5.18 7.50 20.73
C GLY A 109 -4.84 8.79 20.00
N LEU A 110 -4.02 8.72 18.94
CA LEU A 110 -3.74 9.82 18.01
C LEU A 110 -4.93 10.07 17.08
N PHE A 111 -5.64 9.00 16.70
CA PHE A 111 -6.90 9.08 15.98
C PHE A 111 -8.03 8.41 16.76
N THR A 112 -9.23 8.95 16.55
CA THR A 112 -10.49 8.21 16.78
C THR A 112 -10.74 7.23 15.64
N LYS A 113 -11.54 6.18 15.90
CA LYS A 113 -12.01 5.24 14.86
C LYS A 113 -12.61 5.97 13.64
N ARG A 114 -13.42 7.00 13.90
CA ARG A 114 -14.06 7.81 12.85
C ARG A 114 -13.01 8.54 12.00
N GLN A 115 -12.02 9.17 12.61
CA GLN A 115 -10.94 9.85 11.88
C GLN A 115 -10.15 8.87 11.01
N GLN A 116 -9.75 7.71 11.54
CA GLN A 116 -9.05 6.68 10.76
C GLN A 116 -9.86 6.26 9.53
N LEU A 117 -11.16 5.99 9.70
CA LEU A 117 -12.05 5.60 8.60
C LEU A 117 -12.27 6.74 7.60
N THR A 118 -12.32 8.00 8.04
CA THR A 118 -12.37 9.15 7.13
C THR A 118 -11.11 9.24 6.28
N TYR A 119 -9.92 9.08 6.86
CA TYR A 119 -8.68 9.05 6.10
C TYR A 119 -8.64 7.87 5.13
N ALA A 120 -9.07 6.68 5.55
CA ALA A 120 -9.16 5.51 4.68
C ALA A 120 -10.13 5.73 3.51
N GLY A 121 -11.33 6.26 3.79
CA GLY A 121 -12.35 6.52 2.77
C GLY A 121 -11.93 7.56 1.74
N VAL A 122 -11.33 8.68 2.18
CA VAL A 122 -10.83 9.72 1.26
C VAL A 122 -9.65 9.20 0.43
N THR A 123 -8.71 8.50 1.06
CA THR A 123 -7.55 7.91 0.37
C THR A 123 -7.99 6.87 -0.67
N GLY A 124 -8.95 6.01 -0.31
CA GLY A 124 -9.50 4.97 -1.18
C GLY A 124 -10.31 5.55 -2.33
N LEU A 125 -11.07 6.62 -2.09
CA LEU A 125 -11.81 7.32 -3.14
C LEU A 125 -10.87 7.92 -4.18
N ILE A 126 -9.75 8.52 -3.76
CA ILE A 126 -8.72 9.04 -4.70
C ILE A 126 -8.17 7.90 -5.56
N ALA A 127 -7.81 6.77 -4.96
CA ALA A 127 -7.34 5.59 -5.70
C ALA A 127 -8.39 5.09 -6.71
N LEU A 128 -9.66 5.00 -6.29
CA LEU A 128 -10.76 4.55 -7.12
C LEU A 128 -11.00 5.48 -8.31
N LEU A 129 -10.97 6.80 -8.09
CA LEU A 129 -11.13 7.79 -9.15
C LEU A 129 -10.01 7.68 -10.19
N MET A 130 -8.75 7.50 -9.75
CA MET A 130 -7.62 7.26 -10.68
C MET A 130 -7.84 5.98 -11.50
N GLY A 131 -8.32 4.90 -10.87
CA GLY A 131 -8.67 3.66 -11.55
C GLY A 131 -9.81 3.83 -12.57
N ILE A 132 -10.87 4.57 -12.23
CA ILE A 132 -11.98 4.86 -13.14
C ILE A 132 -11.49 5.68 -14.34
N ILE A 133 -10.66 6.70 -14.11
CA ILE A 133 -10.06 7.49 -15.20
C ILE A 133 -9.25 6.57 -16.12
N LEU A 134 -8.45 5.66 -15.58
CA LEU A 134 -7.70 4.69 -16.38
C LEU A 134 -8.61 3.79 -17.22
N ILE A 135 -9.74 3.30 -16.67
CA ILE A 135 -10.72 2.51 -17.44
C ILE A 135 -11.27 3.33 -18.62
N LEU A 136 -11.59 4.61 -18.41
CA LEU A 136 -12.10 5.47 -19.47
C LEU A 136 -11.03 5.76 -20.54
N LEU A 137 -9.77 5.87 -20.14
CA LEU A 137 -8.65 6.12 -21.06
C LEU A 137 -8.23 4.86 -21.86
N THR A 138 -8.28 3.68 -21.25
CA THR A 138 -7.87 2.43 -21.91
C THR A 138 -9.01 1.75 -22.65
N GLN A 139 -10.27 2.02 -22.26
CA GLN A 139 -11.47 1.37 -22.78
C GLN A 139 -11.39 -0.16 -22.76
N SER A 140 -10.66 -0.70 -21.77
CA SER A 140 -10.32 -2.11 -21.71
C SER A 140 -11.00 -2.80 -20.52
N TRP A 141 -11.71 -3.89 -20.81
CA TRP A 141 -12.24 -4.82 -19.81
C TRP A 141 -11.15 -5.33 -18.86
N TRP A 142 -9.93 -5.54 -19.34
CA TRP A 142 -8.82 -6.00 -18.51
C TRP A 142 -8.37 -4.95 -17.50
N THR A 143 -8.49 -3.66 -17.83
CA THR A 143 -8.21 -2.58 -16.86
C THR A 143 -9.26 -2.57 -15.74
N LEU A 144 -10.54 -2.81 -16.09
CA LEU A 144 -11.60 -2.98 -15.09
C LEU A 144 -11.34 -4.20 -14.19
N LEU A 145 -10.91 -5.33 -14.77
CA LEU A 145 -10.56 -6.51 -13.99
C LEU A 145 -9.39 -6.24 -13.03
N LEU A 146 -8.34 -5.56 -13.49
CA LEU A 146 -7.21 -5.17 -12.65
C LEU A 146 -7.63 -4.23 -11.50
N LEU A 147 -8.53 -3.27 -11.77
CA LEU A 147 -9.12 -2.44 -10.72
C LEU A 147 -9.91 -3.28 -9.70
N ALA A 148 -10.75 -4.19 -10.18
CA ALA A 148 -11.54 -5.07 -9.32
C ALA A 148 -10.67 -5.97 -8.44
N LEU A 149 -9.58 -6.53 -9.00
CA LEU A 149 -8.57 -7.26 -8.24
C LEU A 149 -7.87 -6.37 -7.21
N GLY A 150 -7.52 -5.13 -7.57
CA GLY A 150 -6.96 -4.16 -6.64
C GLY A 150 -7.89 -3.87 -5.45
N VAL A 151 -9.17 -3.61 -5.72
CA VAL A 151 -10.20 -3.42 -4.67
C VAL A 151 -10.33 -4.68 -3.81
N PHE A 152 -10.34 -5.85 -4.42
CA PHE A 152 -10.37 -7.13 -3.70
C PHE A 152 -9.18 -7.24 -2.75
N PHE A 153 -7.94 -7.04 -3.20
CA PHE A 153 -6.77 -7.13 -2.32
C PHE A 153 -6.77 -6.04 -1.23
N VAL A 154 -7.17 -4.80 -1.53
CA VAL A 154 -7.25 -3.75 -0.51
C VAL A 154 -8.17 -4.13 0.65
N LEU A 155 -9.33 -4.74 0.35
CA LEU A 155 -10.32 -5.09 1.35
C LEU A 155 -10.01 -6.44 2.02
N PHE A 156 -9.72 -7.46 1.22
CA PHE A 156 -9.64 -8.85 1.69
C PHE A 156 -8.25 -9.28 2.15
N TYR A 157 -7.18 -8.55 1.79
CA TYR A 157 -5.85 -8.80 2.35
C TYR A 157 -5.86 -8.66 3.87
N THR A 158 -6.48 -7.58 4.35
CA THR A 158 -6.62 -7.27 5.77
C THR A 158 -7.42 -8.36 6.49
N TRP A 159 -8.50 -8.85 5.89
CA TRP A 159 -9.26 -9.99 6.39
C TRP A 159 -10.09 -10.59 5.24
N PRO A 160 -10.08 -11.92 5.01
CA PRO A 160 -9.47 -12.96 5.84
C PRO A 160 -8.06 -13.37 5.40
N LEU A 161 -7.55 -12.93 4.25
CA LEU A 161 -6.43 -13.59 3.56
C LEU A 161 -5.17 -13.71 4.43
N LYS A 162 -4.74 -12.63 5.08
CA LYS A 162 -3.56 -12.67 5.96
C LYS A 162 -3.74 -13.58 7.18
N TYR A 163 -4.98 -13.84 7.60
CA TYR A 163 -5.30 -14.68 8.76
C TYR A 163 -5.43 -16.16 8.42
N ILE A 164 -5.47 -16.52 7.12
CA ILE A 164 -5.54 -17.91 6.64
C ILE A 164 -4.26 -18.34 5.91
N ALA A 165 -3.11 -17.77 6.29
CA ALA A 165 -1.79 -18.06 5.70
C ALA A 165 -1.67 -17.79 4.18
N LEU A 166 -2.49 -16.87 3.65
CA LEU A 166 -2.40 -16.43 2.25
C LEU A 166 -1.76 -15.05 2.10
N GLY A 167 -1.18 -14.49 3.17
CA GLY A 167 -0.62 -13.14 3.18
C GLY A 167 0.57 -12.98 2.24
N GLU A 168 1.53 -13.90 2.32
CA GLU A 168 2.78 -13.90 1.57
C GLU A 168 2.54 -14.14 0.08
N ILE A 169 1.64 -15.08 -0.24
CA ILE A 169 1.21 -15.34 -1.62
C ILE A 169 0.52 -14.10 -2.19
N SER A 170 -0.38 -13.47 -1.43
CA SER A 170 -1.04 -12.23 -1.85
C SER A 170 -0.01 -11.12 -2.13
N VAL A 171 1.00 -10.98 -1.28
CA VAL A 171 2.06 -9.98 -1.44
C VAL A 171 2.88 -10.27 -2.69
N LEU A 172 3.32 -11.51 -2.90
CA LEU A 172 4.06 -11.89 -4.10
C LEU A 172 3.29 -11.57 -5.39
N LEU A 173 1.99 -11.92 -5.42
CA LEU A 173 1.11 -11.69 -6.57
C LEU A 173 0.84 -10.20 -6.82
N VAL A 174 0.57 -9.44 -5.76
CA VAL A 174 0.25 -8.02 -5.85
C VAL A 174 1.47 -7.22 -6.30
N TRP A 175 2.62 -7.41 -5.65
CA TRP A 175 3.76 -6.52 -5.80
C TRP A 175 4.52 -6.66 -7.12
N GLY A 176 4.53 -7.86 -7.70
CA GLY A 176 5.13 -8.12 -9.01
C GLY A 176 4.10 -8.18 -10.12
N PRO A 177 3.44 -9.33 -10.33
CA PRO A 177 2.53 -9.54 -11.47
C PRO A 177 1.44 -8.47 -11.62
N LEU A 178 0.76 -8.10 -10.54
CA LEU A 178 -0.35 -7.14 -10.63
C LEU A 178 0.14 -5.69 -10.71
N MET A 179 0.99 -5.23 -9.79
CA MET A 179 1.44 -3.83 -9.78
C MET A 179 2.38 -3.51 -10.96
N ILE A 180 3.34 -4.39 -11.28
CA ILE A 180 4.30 -4.16 -12.35
C ILE A 180 3.74 -4.64 -13.70
N GLY A 181 3.28 -5.89 -13.78
CA GLY A 181 2.72 -6.45 -15.02
C GLY A 181 1.40 -5.79 -15.42
N GLY A 182 0.47 -5.66 -14.48
CA GLY A 182 -0.79 -4.92 -14.69
C GLY A 182 -0.55 -3.43 -14.92
N GLY A 183 0.41 -2.82 -14.22
CA GLY A 183 0.81 -1.43 -14.49
C GLY A 183 1.34 -1.23 -15.90
N TYR A 184 2.21 -2.13 -16.37
CA TYR A 184 2.71 -2.14 -17.74
C TYR A 184 1.56 -2.31 -18.75
N TYR A 185 0.62 -3.23 -18.50
CA TYR A 185 -0.56 -3.41 -19.34
C TYR A 185 -1.39 -2.14 -19.44
N VAL A 186 -1.67 -1.48 -18.31
CA VAL A 186 -2.48 -0.26 -18.29
C VAL A 186 -1.81 0.88 -19.06
N ILE A 187 -0.47 0.99 -18.99
CA ILE A 187 0.28 2.03 -19.71
C ILE A 187 0.30 1.73 -21.22
N THR A 188 0.63 0.50 -21.60
CA THR A 188 0.97 0.13 -22.98
C THR A 188 -0.19 -0.43 -23.80
N GLY A 189 -1.21 -0.97 -23.15
CA GLY A 189 -2.30 -1.74 -23.76
C GLY A 189 -2.00 -3.24 -23.94
N ASP A 190 -0.77 -3.69 -23.68
CA ASP A 190 -0.32 -5.06 -23.96
C ASP A 190 0.10 -5.82 -22.71
N TRP A 191 -0.28 -7.10 -22.63
CA TRP A 191 0.18 -7.97 -21.54
C TRP A 191 1.50 -8.62 -21.93
N SER A 192 2.49 -8.61 -21.03
CA SER A 192 3.83 -9.15 -21.29
C SER A 192 4.28 -10.11 -20.19
N TRP A 193 4.29 -11.41 -20.49
CA TRP A 193 4.85 -12.42 -19.58
C TRP A 193 6.33 -12.18 -19.24
N PRO A 194 7.19 -11.74 -20.18
CA PRO A 194 8.55 -11.32 -19.83
C PRO A 194 8.61 -10.23 -18.75
N VAL A 195 7.71 -9.22 -18.79
CA VAL A 195 7.63 -8.18 -17.75
C VAL A 195 7.16 -8.78 -16.42
N VAL A 196 6.18 -9.67 -16.44
CA VAL A 196 5.71 -10.38 -15.24
C VAL A 196 6.85 -11.20 -14.61
N LEU A 197 7.60 -11.96 -15.40
CA LEU A 197 8.74 -12.74 -14.92
C LEU A 197 9.85 -11.83 -14.38
N ALA A 198 10.15 -10.72 -15.08
CA ALA A 198 11.14 -9.74 -14.63
C ALA A 198 10.73 -9.00 -13.35
N SER A 199 9.43 -9.00 -13.01
CA SER A 199 8.93 -8.43 -11.76
C SER A 199 9.18 -9.31 -10.53
N LEU A 200 9.43 -10.62 -10.72
CA LEU A 200 9.52 -11.58 -9.63
C LEU A 200 10.68 -11.34 -8.67
N PRO A 201 11.92 -10.99 -9.11
CA PRO A 201 13.00 -10.69 -8.17
C PRO A 201 12.65 -9.53 -7.23
N TYR A 202 11.99 -8.50 -7.75
CA TYR A 202 11.50 -7.39 -6.94
C TYR A 202 10.42 -7.84 -5.95
N ALA A 203 9.40 -8.56 -6.44
CA ALA A 203 8.31 -9.07 -5.62
C ALA A 203 8.80 -9.99 -4.49
N LEU A 204 9.78 -10.87 -4.78
CA LEU A 204 10.43 -11.73 -3.79
C LEU A 204 11.15 -10.90 -2.71
N GLY A 205 11.81 -9.81 -3.10
CA GLY A 205 12.40 -8.86 -2.16
C GLY A 205 11.35 -8.25 -1.23
N VAL A 206 10.20 -7.84 -1.76
CA VAL A 206 9.08 -7.34 -0.95
C VAL A 206 8.50 -8.40 -0.02
N THR A 207 8.32 -9.62 -0.52
CA THR A 207 7.86 -10.76 0.30
C THR A 207 8.87 -11.08 1.42
N GLY A 208 10.18 -10.95 1.15
CA GLY A 208 11.23 -11.09 2.15
C GLY A 208 11.10 -10.11 3.33
N VAL A 209 10.62 -8.89 3.10
CA VAL A 209 10.34 -7.92 4.17
C VAL A 209 9.27 -8.44 5.12
N ILE A 210 8.27 -9.17 4.62
CA ILE A 210 7.22 -9.76 5.44
C ILE A 210 7.75 -10.95 6.23
N PHE A 211 8.56 -11.82 5.61
CA PHE A 211 9.23 -12.89 6.33
C PHE A 211 10.13 -12.36 7.46
N GLY A 212 10.85 -11.26 7.25
CA GLY A 212 11.59 -10.58 8.32
C GLY A 212 10.70 -10.21 9.50
N LYS A 213 9.50 -9.66 9.23
CA LYS A 213 8.52 -9.34 10.29
C LYS A 213 7.99 -10.57 11.01
N HIS A 214 7.85 -11.71 10.34
CA HIS A 214 7.45 -12.96 10.98
C HIS A 214 8.54 -13.52 11.89
N ILE A 215 9.80 -13.45 11.46
CA ILE A 215 10.95 -13.85 12.27
C ILE A 215 11.01 -13.00 13.54
N ASP A 216 10.87 -11.68 13.41
CA ASP A 216 10.88 -10.74 14.54
C ASP A 216 9.76 -11.00 15.56
N LYS A 217 8.61 -11.52 15.11
CA LYS A 217 7.40 -11.75 15.93
C LYS A 217 7.19 -13.20 16.36
N PHE A 218 8.10 -14.11 15.98
CA PHE A 218 7.91 -15.55 16.10
C PHE A 218 7.47 -15.99 17.51
N GLU A 219 8.17 -15.53 18.56
CA GLU A 219 7.88 -15.92 19.95
C GLU A 219 6.51 -15.45 20.45
N MET A 220 5.96 -14.37 19.88
CA MET A 220 4.64 -13.86 20.24
C MET A 220 3.54 -14.52 19.44
N ASP A 221 3.75 -14.69 18.13
CA ASP A 221 2.80 -15.33 17.23
C ASP A 221 2.55 -16.79 17.64
N LYS A 222 3.52 -17.46 18.28
CA LYS A 222 3.36 -18.81 18.86
C LYS A 222 2.37 -18.88 20.03
N LYS A 223 2.05 -17.76 20.67
CA LYS A 223 1.16 -17.69 21.85
C LYS A 223 -0.31 -17.40 21.50
N LEU A 224 -0.60 -17.09 20.24
CA LEU A 224 -1.94 -16.81 19.69
C LEU A 224 -2.57 -18.08 19.11
#